data_AF-A0A9D7MQF2-F1
#
_entry.id   AF-A0A9D7MQF2-F1
#
_cell.length_a   1.000
_cell.length_b   1.000
_cell.length_c   1.000
_cell.angle_alpha   90.00
_cell.angle_beta   90.00
_cell.angle_gamma   90.00
#
_symmetry.space_group_name_H-M   'P 1'
#
loop_
_entity.id
_entity.type
_entity.pdbx_description
1 polymer ?
#
loop_
_entity_poly.entity_id
_entity_poly.type
_entity_poly.pdbx_seq_one_letter_code
_entity_poly.pdbx_strand_id
1 'polypeptide(L)'
;MALIEENDFKEIARRLPVIARNKLENGESKNLWYEEVVPRESRFIFFTAKDDEYCVEFDEVLTMDTIQIGANASIGYGYVKISKIS
;
A
#
# COMPACT_ATOMS: atom_id res chain seq x y z
N MET A 1 -9.51 -4.11 -16.32
CA MET A 1 -8.80 -5.28 -15.74
C MET A 1 -8.38 -6.15 -16.91
N ALA A 2 -7.09 -6.47 -17.00
CA ALA A 2 -6.56 -7.38 -18.03
C ALA A 2 -6.15 -8.69 -17.34
N LEU A 3 -6.40 -9.82 -18.00
CA LEU A 3 -5.86 -11.12 -17.60
C LEU A 3 -4.54 -11.30 -18.36
N ILE A 4 -3.49 -11.63 -17.63
CA ILE A 4 -2.12 -11.71 -18.14
C ILE A 4 -1.55 -13.08 -17.73
N GLU A 5 -0.65 -13.63 -18.54
CA GLU A 5 0.06 -14.87 -18.22
C GLU A 5 0.91 -14.71 -16.96
N GLU A 6 1.12 -15.80 -16.24
CA GLU A 6 1.74 -15.78 -14.91
C GLU A 6 3.16 -15.20 -14.91
N ASN A 7 3.99 -15.55 -15.88
CA ASN A 7 5.37 -15.06 -15.96
C ASN A 7 5.41 -13.57 -16.31
N ASP A 8 4.56 -13.15 -17.25
CA ASP A 8 4.39 -11.73 -17.59
C ASP A 8 3.92 -10.93 -16.38
N PHE A 9 2.93 -11.45 -15.62
CA PHE A 9 2.47 -10.81 -14.40
C PHE A 9 3.58 -10.71 -13.35
N LYS A 10 4.32 -11.79 -13.11
CA LYS A 10 5.45 -11.82 -12.16
C LYS A 10 6.53 -10.80 -12.54
N GLU A 11 6.83 -10.68 -13.82
CA GLU A 11 7.82 -9.72 -14.31
C GLU A 11 7.36 -8.27 -14.12
N ILE A 12 6.10 -7.97 -14.43
CA ILE A 12 5.51 -6.64 -14.22
C ILE A 12 5.46 -6.31 -12.73
N ALA A 13 4.99 -7.24 -11.89
CA ALA A 13 4.82 -7.04 -10.45
C ALA A 13 6.14 -6.79 -9.70
N ARG A 14 7.27 -7.29 -10.22
CA ARG A 14 8.61 -7.01 -9.67
C ARG A 14 9.09 -5.58 -9.92
N ARG A 15 8.51 -4.86 -10.88
CA ARG A 15 8.96 -3.53 -11.29
C ARG A 15 8.22 -2.44 -10.50
N LEU A 16 8.44 -2.41 -9.19
CA LEU A 16 7.87 -1.38 -8.34
C LEU A 16 8.44 0.00 -8.70
N PRO A 17 7.64 1.07 -8.63
CA PRO A 17 8.14 2.43 -8.70
C PRO A 17 9.23 2.68 -7.65
N VAL A 18 10.39 3.17 -8.09
CA VAL A 18 11.52 3.55 -7.24
C VAL A 18 11.64 5.07 -7.21
N ILE A 19 11.72 5.65 -6.01
CA ILE A 19 11.81 7.09 -5.79
C ILE A 19 13.16 7.42 -5.16
N ALA A 20 13.95 8.29 -5.80
CA ALA A 20 15.12 8.89 -5.18
C ALA A 20 14.70 9.95 -4.16
N ARG A 21 15.20 9.86 -2.94
CA ARG A 21 14.93 10.77 -1.82
C ARG A 21 16.23 11.37 -1.33
N ASN A 22 16.17 12.62 -0.91
CA ASN A 22 17.35 13.31 -0.39
C ASN A 22 16.94 14.26 0.74
N LYS A 23 17.81 14.37 1.74
CA LYS A 23 17.71 15.41 2.77
C LYS A 23 18.91 16.33 2.62
N LEU A 24 18.63 17.56 2.18
CA LEU A 24 19.66 18.60 2.05
C LEU A 24 19.90 19.27 3.41
N GLU A 25 21.17 19.39 3.78
CA GLU A 25 21.62 20.19 4.91
C GLU A 25 22.54 21.28 4.34
N ASN A 26 22.15 22.56 4.49
CA ASN A 26 22.84 23.71 3.88
C ASN A 26 23.02 23.61 2.35
N GLY A 27 22.09 22.94 1.65
CA GLY A 27 22.16 22.75 0.20
C GLY A 27 23.09 21.61 -0.25
N GLU A 28 23.76 20.92 0.66
CA GLU A 28 24.63 19.79 0.33
C GLU A 28 23.85 18.47 0.28
N SER A 29 24.11 17.68 -0.77
CA SER A 29 23.50 16.37 -1.00
C SER A 29 24.37 15.26 -0.43
N LYS A 30 24.25 15.00 0.88
CA LYS A 30 25.02 13.95 1.58
C LYS A 30 24.19 12.72 1.98
N ASN A 31 22.88 12.76 1.83
CA ASN A 31 21.97 11.71 2.28
C ASN A 31 20.96 11.38 1.19
N LEU A 32 21.42 10.73 0.11
CA LEU A 32 20.59 10.25 -1.00
C LEU A 32 20.25 8.77 -0.77
N TRP A 33 18.96 8.42 -0.83
CA TRP A 33 18.48 7.04 -0.75
C TRP A 33 17.38 6.77 -1.76
N TYR A 34 17.02 5.51 -1.94
CA TYR A 34 15.97 5.08 -2.86
C TYR A 34 14.91 4.29 -2.09
N GLU A 35 13.65 4.56 -2.39
CA GLU A 35 12.50 3.88 -1.80
C GLU A 35 11.65 3.24 -2.90
N GLU A 36 11.31 1.97 -2.73
CA GLU A 36 10.27 1.33 -3.55
C GLU A 36 8.90 1.60 -2.94
N VAL A 37 7.93 1.86 -3.80
CA VAL A 37 6.53 2.06 -3.39
C VAL A 37 5.61 1.20 -4.22
N VAL A 38 4.54 0.72 -3.61
CA VAL A 38 3.48 0.02 -4.34
C VAL A 38 2.67 1.04 -5.15
N PRO A 39 2.41 0.81 -6.45
CA PRO A 39 1.61 1.71 -7.28
C PRO A 39 0.22 1.97 -6.70
N ARG A 40 -0.28 3.19 -6.88
CA ARG A 40 -1.69 3.52 -6.61
C ARG A 40 -2.61 2.58 -7.41
N GLU A 41 -3.75 2.26 -6.83
CA GLU A 41 -4.77 1.36 -7.41
C GLU A 41 -4.40 -0.13 -7.43
N SER A 42 -3.24 -0.50 -6.89
CA SER A 42 -2.92 -1.89 -6.58
C SER A 42 -3.97 -2.47 -5.62
N ARG A 43 -4.42 -3.70 -5.89
CA ARG A 43 -5.43 -4.39 -5.09
C ARG A 43 -4.78 -5.58 -4.38
N PHE A 44 -4.89 -5.60 -3.06
CA PHE A 44 -4.45 -6.72 -2.23
C PHE A 44 -5.65 -7.39 -1.57
N ILE A 45 -5.50 -8.67 -1.26
CA ILE A 45 -6.47 -9.46 -0.53
C ILE A 45 -5.80 -9.96 0.74
N PHE A 46 -6.51 -9.85 1.86
CA PHE A 46 -6.12 -10.43 3.13
C PHE A 46 -7.34 -11.08 3.78
N PHE A 47 -7.10 -12.02 4.68
CA PHE A 47 -8.16 -12.74 5.39
C PHE A 47 -8.11 -12.37 6.87
N THR A 48 -9.28 -12.19 7.48
CA THR A 48 -9.43 -11.95 8.91
C THR A 48 -10.18 -13.11 9.54
N ALA A 49 -9.62 -13.68 10.61
CA ALA A 49 -10.32 -14.61 11.48
C ALA A 49 -10.92 -13.81 12.64
N LYS A 50 -12.20 -14.07 12.95
CA LYS A 50 -12.98 -13.33 13.93
C LYS A 50 -13.81 -14.30 14.75
N ASP A 51 -13.98 -14.01 16.03
CA ASP A 51 -15.03 -14.61 16.85
C ASP A 51 -16.35 -13.85 16.64
N ASP A 52 -17.42 -14.33 17.29
CA ASP A 52 -18.76 -13.74 17.13
C ASP A 52 -18.90 -12.39 17.83
N GLU A 53 -18.03 -12.09 18.80
CA GLU A 53 -18.05 -10.82 19.52
C GLU A 53 -17.55 -9.68 18.62
N TYR A 54 -18.32 -8.59 18.51
CA TYR A 54 -17.99 -7.42 17.70
C TYR A 54 -17.77 -7.65 16.19
N CYS A 55 -18.10 -8.83 15.65
CA CYS A 55 -17.80 -9.17 14.24
C CYS A 55 -18.39 -8.18 13.22
N VAL A 56 -19.58 -7.64 13.50
CA VAL A 56 -20.25 -6.62 12.68
C VAL A 56 -19.58 -5.27 12.81
N GLU A 57 -19.36 -4.80 14.04
CA GLU A 57 -18.76 -3.49 14.33
C GLU A 57 -17.31 -3.42 13.82
N PHE A 58 -16.57 -4.53 13.90
CA PHE A 58 -15.24 -4.67 13.28
C PHE A 58 -15.30 -4.46 11.76
N ASP A 59 -16.25 -5.09 11.06
CA ASP A 59 -16.39 -4.94 9.61
C ASP A 59 -16.77 -3.50 9.24
N GLU A 60 -17.63 -2.86 10.02
CA GLU A 60 -18.02 -1.46 9.82
C GLU A 60 -16.82 -0.52 9.97
N VAL A 61 -16.11 -0.58 11.11
CA VAL A 61 -14.94 0.27 11.36
C VAL A 61 -13.84 0.05 10.33
N LEU A 62 -13.58 -1.21 9.95
CA LEU A 62 -12.53 -1.53 8.99
C LEU A 62 -12.83 -1.02 7.57
N THR A 63 -14.11 -0.87 7.20
CA THR A 63 -14.52 -0.51 5.83
C THR A 63 -15.04 0.92 5.67
N MET A 64 -15.31 1.62 6.78
CA MET A 64 -15.91 2.97 6.76
C MET A 64 -14.97 4.04 6.18
N ASP A 65 -13.69 4.01 6.57
CA ASP A 65 -12.75 5.10 6.31
C ASP A 65 -11.55 4.70 5.45
N THR A 66 -10.84 5.72 4.98
CA THR A 66 -9.51 5.51 4.38
C THR A 66 -8.52 5.25 5.51
N ILE A 67 -7.81 4.13 5.43
CA ILE A 67 -6.85 3.69 6.45
C ILE A 67 -5.44 3.90 5.92
N GLN A 68 -4.52 4.27 6.81
CA GLN A 68 -3.10 4.35 6.48
C GLN A 68 -2.40 3.04 6.88
N ILE A 69 -1.67 2.44 5.94
CA ILE A 69 -0.88 1.23 6.11
C ILE A 69 0.56 1.50 5.68
N GLY A 70 1.53 1.05 6.46
CA GLY A 70 2.95 1.19 6.18
C GLY A 70 3.53 2.52 6.68
N ALA A 71 4.63 2.96 6.08
CA ALA A 71 5.33 4.19 6.46
C ALA A 71 4.90 5.40 5.60
N ASN A 72 5.56 6.55 5.82
CA ASN A 72 5.47 7.74 4.96
C ASN A 72 4.07 8.41 4.88
N ALA A 73 3.25 8.25 5.91
CA ALA A 73 1.95 8.93 6.05
C ALA A 73 2.05 10.46 5.93
N SER A 74 3.07 11.06 6.57
CA SER A 74 3.31 12.52 6.59
C SER A 74 3.58 13.13 5.21
N ILE A 75 3.93 12.30 4.22
CA ILE A 75 4.17 12.70 2.84
C ILE A 75 3.18 12.03 1.87
N GLY A 76 2.05 11.53 2.39
CA GLY A 76 0.90 11.11 1.58
C GLY A 76 0.89 9.64 1.14
N TYR A 77 1.76 8.77 1.68
CA TYR A 77 1.81 7.36 1.28
C TYR A 77 1.05 6.43 2.23
N GLY A 78 0.62 5.29 1.68
CA GLY A 78 0.02 4.21 2.46
C GLY A 78 -1.49 4.30 2.67
N TYR A 79 -2.17 5.29 2.08
CA TYR A 79 -3.62 5.43 2.20
C TYR A 79 -4.36 4.42 1.30
N VAL A 80 -5.19 3.58 1.92
CA VAL A 80 -5.95 2.51 1.26
C VAL A 80 -7.43 2.58 1.60
N LYS A 81 -8.25 1.98 0.74
CA LYS A 81 -9.65 1.67 1.04
C LYS A 81 -9.78 0.16 1.17
N ILE A 82 -10.43 -0.29 2.22
CA ILE A 82 -10.71 -1.71 2.46
C ILE A 82 -12.17 -1.97 2.13
N SER A 83 -12.43 -3.05 1.39
CA SER A 83 -13.77 -3.48 1.01
C SER A 83 -13.88 -4.99 1.21
N LYS A 84 -15.00 -5.43 1.78
CA LYS A 84 -15.30 -6.86 1.92
C LYS A 84 -15.53 -7.47 0.54
N ILE A 85 -14.94 -8.64 0.29
CA ILE A 85 -15.20 -9.43 -0.92
C ILE A 85 -16.50 -10.19 -0.67
N SER A 86 -17.52 -9.92 -1.50
CA SER A 86 -18.84 -10.56 -1.50
C SER A 86 -18.90 -11.75 -2.44
#